data_AF-A0A970SY80-F1
#
_entry.id   AF-A0A970SY80-F1
#
_cell.length_a   1.000
_cell.length_b   1.000
_cell.length_c   1.000
_cell.angle_alpha   90.00
_cell.angle_beta   90.00
_cell.angle_gamma   90.00
#
_symmetry.space_group_name_H-M   'P 1'
#
loop_
_entity.id
_entity.type
_entity.pdbx_description
1 polymer ?
#
loop_
_entity_poly.entity_id
_entity_poly.type
_entity_poly.pdbx_seq_one_letter_code
_entity_poly.pdbx_strand_id
1 'polypeptide(L)'
;MEFIDIHSHILPGLDDGSQTIGMSIEMARVALADQIKIMVATPHIKTGRFDYSKREILHRVDELNKHLKENNVDLQVLPGAEYYLEPDLPQRLADGELLTINDTGRYLLIEFPSIMVPEHTERTLYEIQLQGVTPIIAHPERNEVLAARTDIMAAYSQRGLLAQVTSTSITGLFGRRVAKAANKMVADGTVQILASDAHTPHRRGPLMSEAFHAVERLWGTQYAQMLGCANPEHIISGRAVEIIRPQRKPTLSDTIQRSFQQLMSAGDNGGH
;
A
#
# COMPACT_ATOMS: atom_id res chain seq x y z
N MET A 1 -2.09 -18.20 5.35
CA MET A 1 -2.31 -17.05 4.44
C MET A 1 -1.11 -16.16 4.63
N GLU A 2 -0.44 -15.79 3.55
CA GLU A 2 0.84 -15.09 3.60
C GLU A 2 0.67 -13.72 2.93
N PHE A 3 1.25 -12.69 3.54
CA PHE A 3 1.23 -11.33 3.02
C PHE A 3 2.48 -11.03 2.21
N ILE A 4 2.33 -10.10 1.27
CA ILE A 4 3.43 -9.46 0.56
C ILE A 4 3.32 -7.97 0.86
N ASP A 5 4.35 -7.43 1.49
CA ASP A 5 4.39 -6.04 1.89
C ASP A 5 5.20 -5.22 0.89
N ILE A 6 4.54 -4.39 0.08
CA ILE A 6 5.22 -3.66 -1.00
C ILE A 6 5.78 -2.29 -0.60
N HIS A 7 5.66 -1.91 0.68
CA HIS A 7 6.11 -0.61 1.17
C HIS A 7 6.75 -0.75 2.55
N SER A 8 8.08 -0.68 2.62
CA SER A 8 8.82 -0.75 3.87
C SER A 8 10.19 -0.07 3.81
N HIS A 9 10.61 0.51 4.92
CA HIS A 9 11.90 1.18 5.09
C HIS A 9 12.86 0.27 5.88
N ILE A 10 13.01 -0.96 5.37
CA ILE A 10 13.76 -2.03 6.03
C ILE A 10 15.28 -1.94 5.79
N LEU A 11 15.73 -1.21 4.76
CA LEU A 11 17.16 -1.10 4.47
C LEU A 11 17.87 -0.24 5.52
N PRO A 12 18.98 -0.73 6.10
CA PRO A 12 19.63 -0.04 7.21
C PRO A 12 20.39 1.21 6.73
N GLY A 13 20.14 2.34 7.38
CA GLY A 13 20.92 3.57 7.26
C GLY A 13 20.69 4.39 6.00
N LEU A 14 19.58 4.16 5.26
CA LEU A 14 19.25 4.93 4.06
C LEU A 14 18.32 6.13 4.36
N ASP A 15 17.36 5.96 5.26
CA ASP A 15 16.37 7.00 5.57
C ASP A 15 15.96 6.97 7.04
N ASP A 16 14.75 7.42 7.35
CA ASP A 16 14.18 7.43 8.71
C ASP A 16 13.61 6.06 9.15
N GLY A 17 13.81 5.02 8.34
CA GLY A 17 13.52 3.63 8.69
C GLY A 17 14.60 2.98 9.55
N SER A 18 14.94 1.73 9.20
CA SER A 18 15.95 0.95 9.91
C SER A 18 17.29 1.68 9.96
N GLN A 19 17.91 1.76 11.14
CA GLN A 19 19.20 2.44 11.32
C GLN A 19 20.39 1.47 11.32
N THR A 20 20.15 0.17 11.53
CA THR A 20 21.21 -0.84 11.67
C THR A 20 20.77 -2.18 11.09
N ILE A 21 21.74 -3.01 10.70
CA ILE A 21 21.43 -4.37 10.23
C ILE A 21 20.67 -5.20 11.27
N GLY A 22 20.99 -5.03 12.56
CA GLY A 22 20.30 -5.71 13.66
C GLY A 22 18.82 -5.33 13.73
N MET A 23 18.52 -4.04 13.54
CA MET A 23 17.15 -3.53 13.48
C MET A 23 16.40 -4.06 12.24
N SER A 24 17.04 -4.13 11.07
CA SER A 24 16.45 -4.73 9.87
C SER A 24 16.12 -6.22 10.05
N ILE A 25 17.01 -6.97 10.69
CA ILE A 25 16.78 -8.38 11.04
C ILE A 25 15.60 -8.51 12.03
N GLU A 26 15.51 -7.62 13.02
CA GLU A 26 14.38 -7.60 13.95
C GLU A 26 13.06 -7.28 13.24
N MET A 27 13.04 -6.28 12.36
CA MET A 27 11.89 -5.96 11.52
C MET A 27 11.45 -7.18 10.69
N ALA A 28 12.39 -7.88 10.05
CA ALA A 28 12.08 -9.08 9.28
C ALA A 28 11.50 -10.21 10.14
N ARG A 29 11.97 -10.37 11.39
CA ARG A 29 11.38 -11.34 12.34
C ARG A 29 9.94 -10.97 12.74
N VAL A 30 9.69 -9.69 12.99
CA VAL A 30 8.34 -9.18 13.28
C VAL A 30 7.42 -9.39 12.07
N ALA A 31 7.91 -9.11 10.87
CA ALA A 31 7.17 -9.32 9.63
C ALA A 31 6.78 -10.79 9.44
N LEU A 32 7.70 -11.73 9.67
CA LEU A 32 7.40 -13.17 9.61
C LEU A 32 6.39 -13.61 10.68
N ALA A 33 6.49 -13.07 11.90
CA ALA A 33 5.51 -13.35 12.94
C ALA A 33 4.11 -12.89 12.51
N ASP A 34 4.02 -11.80 11.76
CA ASP A 34 2.79 -11.28 11.16
C ASP A 34 2.41 -11.93 9.81
N GLN A 35 3.07 -13.04 9.43
CA GLN A 35 2.84 -13.79 8.19
C GLN A 35 3.25 -13.08 6.89
N ILE A 36 4.10 -12.04 6.96
CA ILE A 36 4.71 -11.42 5.78
C ILE A 36 5.90 -12.27 5.35
N LYS A 37 5.89 -12.80 4.13
CA LYS A 37 6.98 -13.63 3.58
C LYS A 37 7.92 -12.88 2.64
N ILE A 38 7.36 -11.88 1.96
CA ILE A 38 8.08 -11.04 1.01
C ILE A 38 7.84 -9.59 1.41
N MET A 39 8.93 -8.82 1.50
CA MET A 39 8.88 -7.38 1.68
C MET A 39 9.59 -6.70 0.51
N VAL A 40 9.05 -5.59 0.02
CA VAL A 40 9.77 -4.71 -0.89
C VAL A 40 10.39 -3.60 -0.06
N ALA A 41 11.71 -3.45 -0.16
CA ALA A 41 12.42 -2.31 0.37
C ALA A 41 12.13 -1.09 -0.51
N THR A 42 11.53 -0.06 0.05
CA THR A 42 11.16 1.19 -0.62
C THR A 42 11.74 2.37 0.14
N PRO A 43 13.08 2.49 0.26
CA PRO A 43 13.66 3.65 0.91
C PRO A 43 13.21 4.93 0.21
N HIS A 44 13.15 6.03 0.97
CA HIS A 44 12.83 7.32 0.40
C HIS A 44 13.85 7.72 -0.66
N ILE A 45 13.36 8.26 -1.78
CA ILE A 45 14.17 8.96 -2.78
C ILE A 45 13.60 10.35 -2.98
N LYS A 46 14.43 11.35 -2.68
CA LYS A 46 14.07 12.77 -2.75
C LYS A 46 15.30 13.61 -3.01
N THR A 47 15.25 14.39 -4.08
CA THR A 47 16.37 15.20 -4.55
C THR A 47 16.92 16.09 -3.45
N GLY A 48 18.22 15.98 -3.17
CA GLY A 48 18.94 16.78 -2.18
C GLY A 48 18.77 16.32 -0.73
N ARG A 49 18.07 15.20 -0.48
CA ARG A 49 17.89 14.65 0.87
C ARG A 49 18.18 13.15 0.94
N PHE A 50 17.67 12.37 0.00
CA PHE A 50 17.84 10.93 -0.09
C PHE A 50 18.18 10.55 -1.54
N ASP A 51 19.46 10.69 -1.89
CA ASP A 51 19.95 10.63 -3.28
C ASP A 51 20.72 9.32 -3.54
N TYR A 52 20.02 8.20 -3.42
CA TYR A 52 20.60 6.88 -3.67
C TYR A 52 20.40 6.45 -5.11
N SER A 53 21.44 5.88 -5.72
CA SER A 53 21.33 5.33 -7.07
C SER A 53 20.56 3.99 -7.06
N LYS A 54 19.90 3.67 -8.18
CA LYS A 54 19.29 2.35 -8.40
C LYS A 54 20.24 1.19 -8.07
N ARG A 55 21.51 1.29 -8.50
CA ARG A 55 22.54 0.26 -8.24
C ARG A 55 22.85 0.12 -6.75
N GLU A 56 22.87 1.21 -6.02
CA GLU A 56 23.12 1.18 -4.58
C GLU A 56 22.00 0.46 -3.84
N ILE A 57 20.73 0.77 -4.14
CA ILE A 57 19.59 0.11 -3.51
C ILE A 57 19.60 -1.39 -3.79
N LEU A 58 19.85 -1.80 -5.05
CA LEU A 58 19.97 -3.21 -5.42
C LEU A 58 21.06 -3.93 -4.60
N HIS A 59 22.24 -3.32 -4.47
CA HIS A 59 23.32 -3.86 -3.65
C HIS A 59 22.92 -4.01 -2.17
N ARG A 60 22.27 -2.99 -1.59
CA ARG A 60 21.81 -3.02 -0.20
C ARG A 60 20.77 -4.11 0.06
N VAL A 61 19.89 -4.35 -0.90
CA VAL A 61 18.91 -5.45 -0.84
C VAL A 61 19.62 -6.81 -0.87
N ASP A 62 20.62 -6.99 -1.73
CA ASP A 62 21.41 -8.22 -1.77
C ASP A 62 22.18 -8.46 -0.46
N GLU A 63 22.78 -7.41 0.10
CA GLU A 63 23.46 -7.47 1.41
C GLU A 63 22.49 -7.85 2.53
N LEU A 64 21.32 -7.21 2.59
CA LEU A 64 20.32 -7.52 3.61
C LEU A 64 19.84 -8.96 3.50
N ASN A 65 19.53 -9.45 2.30
CA ASN A 65 19.11 -10.84 2.10
C ASN A 65 20.16 -11.86 2.55
N LYS A 66 21.46 -11.57 2.34
CA LYS A 66 22.55 -12.42 2.87
C LYS A 66 22.53 -12.47 4.39
N HIS A 67 22.41 -11.31 5.04
CA HIS A 67 22.33 -11.24 6.50
C HIS A 67 21.08 -11.92 7.07
N LEU A 68 19.92 -11.80 6.41
CA LEU A 68 18.71 -12.53 6.81
C LEU A 68 18.94 -14.05 6.77
N LYS A 69 19.55 -14.55 5.68
CA LYS A 69 19.91 -15.96 5.54
C LYS A 69 20.90 -16.43 6.61
N GLU A 70 21.97 -15.68 6.87
CA GLU A 70 22.96 -15.97 7.92
C GLU A 70 22.33 -16.04 9.32
N ASN A 71 21.25 -15.27 9.54
CA ASN A 71 20.53 -15.21 10.80
C ASN A 71 19.29 -16.13 10.85
N ASN A 72 19.15 -17.04 9.88
CA ASN A 72 18.03 -17.99 9.75
C ASN A 72 16.65 -17.31 9.75
N VAL A 73 16.55 -16.15 9.09
CA VAL A 73 15.29 -15.42 8.89
C VAL A 73 14.79 -15.70 7.47
N ASP A 74 13.76 -16.54 7.36
CA ASP A 74 13.15 -16.97 6.09
C ASP A 74 12.18 -15.91 5.52
N LEU A 75 12.70 -14.71 5.24
CA LEU A 75 12.00 -13.60 4.62
C LEU A 75 12.81 -13.12 3.42
N GLN A 76 12.13 -12.88 2.30
CA GLN A 76 12.76 -12.33 1.09
C GLN A 76 12.52 -10.82 1.01
N VAL A 77 13.60 -10.05 0.83
CA VAL A 77 13.51 -8.63 0.52
C VAL A 77 13.70 -8.42 -0.98
N LEU A 78 12.79 -7.68 -1.61
CA LEU A 78 12.82 -7.29 -3.02
C LEU A 78 13.16 -5.80 -3.15
N PRO A 79 13.77 -5.38 -4.27
CA PRO A 79 14.14 -3.98 -4.48
C PRO A 79 12.94 -3.11 -4.88
N GLY A 80 12.98 -1.85 -4.50
CA GLY A 80 12.01 -0.81 -4.84
C GLY A 80 12.49 0.54 -4.31
N ALA A 81 11.67 1.57 -4.44
CA ALA A 81 11.92 2.89 -3.87
C ALA A 81 10.59 3.64 -3.71
N GLU A 82 10.48 4.49 -2.69
CA GLU A 82 9.39 5.45 -2.55
C GLU A 82 9.88 6.82 -3.06
N TYR A 83 9.38 7.25 -4.21
CA TYR A 83 9.79 8.51 -4.81
C TYR A 83 8.92 9.65 -4.31
N TYR A 84 9.54 10.71 -3.78
CA TYR A 84 8.82 11.96 -3.57
C TYR A 84 8.35 12.50 -4.92
N LEU A 85 7.13 13.02 -5.00
CA LEU A 85 6.60 13.59 -6.23
C LEU A 85 7.40 14.83 -6.64
N GLU A 86 8.18 14.68 -7.70
CA GLU A 86 9.00 15.73 -8.31
C GLU A 86 8.70 15.82 -9.82
N PRO A 87 8.76 17.03 -10.42
CA PRO A 87 8.38 17.24 -11.81
C PRO A 87 9.32 16.56 -12.83
N ASP A 88 10.52 16.15 -12.41
CA ASP A 88 11.54 15.50 -13.24
C ASP A 88 11.47 13.96 -13.19
N LEU A 89 10.61 13.36 -12.36
CA LEU A 89 10.42 11.91 -12.30
C LEU A 89 10.19 11.26 -13.67
N PRO A 90 9.40 11.83 -14.61
CA PRO A 90 9.19 11.20 -15.91
C PRO A 90 10.48 11.15 -16.74
N GLN A 91 11.34 12.17 -16.64
CA GLN A 91 12.62 12.20 -17.34
C GLN A 91 13.59 11.19 -16.72
N ARG A 92 13.71 11.16 -15.39
CA ARG A 92 14.55 10.18 -14.67
C ARG A 92 14.11 8.74 -14.93
N LEU A 93 12.81 8.52 -15.13
CA LEU A 93 12.27 7.23 -15.53
C LEU A 93 12.74 6.83 -16.94
N ALA A 94 12.65 7.76 -17.90
CA ALA A 94 13.09 7.54 -19.27
C ALA A 94 14.61 7.27 -19.36
N ASP A 95 15.38 7.91 -18.48
CA ASP A 95 16.83 7.73 -18.37
C ASP A 95 17.23 6.42 -17.65
N GLY A 96 16.25 5.65 -17.15
CA GLY A 96 16.47 4.37 -16.47
C GLY A 96 17.04 4.49 -15.05
N GLU A 97 16.93 5.67 -14.44
CA GLU A 97 17.47 5.96 -13.11
C GLU A 97 16.57 5.48 -11.98
N LEU A 98 15.27 5.29 -12.27
CA LEU A 98 14.28 4.90 -11.27
C LEU A 98 14.18 3.38 -11.11
N LEU A 99 13.84 2.96 -9.90
CA LEU A 99 13.64 1.59 -9.48
C LEU A 99 12.15 1.38 -9.22
N THR A 100 11.50 0.65 -10.12
CA THR A 100 10.10 0.22 -9.94
C THR A 100 10.01 -0.86 -8.86
N ILE A 101 8.80 -1.15 -8.37
CA ILE A 101 8.57 -2.25 -7.42
C ILE A 101 9.04 -3.58 -8.04
N ASN A 102 9.99 -4.22 -7.34
CA ASN A 102 10.73 -5.40 -7.77
C ASN A 102 11.41 -5.26 -9.15
N ASP A 103 11.72 -4.02 -9.55
CA ASP A 103 12.32 -3.65 -10.83
C ASP A 103 11.69 -4.30 -12.08
N THR A 104 10.37 -4.52 -12.05
CA THR A 104 9.63 -5.17 -13.15
C THR A 104 9.36 -4.23 -14.33
N GLY A 105 9.67 -2.94 -14.18
CA GLY A 105 9.40 -1.88 -15.16
C GLY A 105 7.94 -1.48 -15.24
N ARG A 106 7.10 -1.86 -14.25
CA ARG A 106 5.64 -1.67 -14.34
C ARG A 106 5.01 -0.76 -13.29
N TYR A 107 5.52 -0.76 -12.06
CA TYR A 107 4.86 -0.08 -10.94
C TYR A 107 5.82 0.85 -10.20
N LEU A 108 5.49 2.14 -10.10
CA LEU A 108 6.32 3.14 -9.43
C LEU A 108 5.58 3.68 -8.19
N LEU A 109 6.18 3.54 -7.02
CA LEU A 109 5.61 4.05 -5.76
C LEU A 109 5.97 5.54 -5.58
N ILE A 110 4.97 6.39 -5.41
CA ILE A 110 5.12 7.84 -5.36
C ILE A 110 4.44 8.42 -4.12
N GLU A 111 5.21 9.16 -3.32
CA GLU A 111 4.74 9.93 -2.17
C GLU A 111 4.40 11.37 -2.57
N PHE A 112 3.25 11.87 -2.09
CA PHE A 112 2.88 13.27 -2.26
C PHE A 112 3.30 14.13 -1.04
N PRO A 113 3.52 15.45 -1.22
CA PRO A 113 3.63 16.37 -0.09
C PRO A 113 2.44 16.22 0.87
N SER A 114 2.66 16.27 2.18
CA SER A 114 1.61 15.94 3.16
C SER A 114 0.40 16.89 3.16
N ILE A 115 0.60 18.18 2.84
CA ILE A 115 -0.44 19.21 2.98
C ILE A 115 -1.09 19.65 1.66
N MET A 116 -0.59 19.18 0.52
CA MET A 116 -1.04 19.67 -0.78
C MET A 116 -0.88 18.65 -1.90
N VAL A 117 -1.55 18.89 -3.02
CA VAL A 117 -1.29 18.24 -4.30
C VAL A 117 -0.67 19.30 -5.23
N PRO A 118 0.61 19.17 -5.62
CA PRO A 118 1.27 20.11 -6.51
C PRO A 118 0.58 20.29 -7.87
N GLU A 119 0.72 21.48 -8.47
CA GLU A 119 0.12 21.78 -9.78
C GLU A 119 0.65 20.88 -10.91
N HIS A 120 1.89 20.41 -10.80
CA HIS A 120 2.53 19.53 -11.79
C HIS A 120 2.12 18.06 -11.66
N THR A 121 1.35 17.68 -10.61
CA THR A 121 1.02 16.28 -10.31
C THR A 121 0.40 15.57 -11.50
N GLU A 122 -0.65 16.14 -12.09
CA GLU A 122 -1.40 15.48 -13.17
C GLU A 122 -0.55 15.22 -14.40
N ARG A 123 0.26 16.21 -14.79
CA ARG A 123 1.19 16.09 -15.91
C ARG A 123 2.23 15.00 -15.64
N THR A 124 2.82 15.01 -14.45
CA THR A 124 3.87 14.07 -14.03
C THR A 124 3.37 12.63 -14.08
N LEU A 125 2.20 12.37 -13.49
CA LEU A 125 1.60 11.03 -13.46
C LEU A 125 1.23 10.54 -14.86
N TYR A 126 0.69 11.43 -15.70
CA TYR A 126 0.35 11.11 -17.09
C TYR A 126 1.59 10.77 -17.93
N GLU A 127 2.67 11.55 -17.82
CA GLU A 127 3.92 11.28 -18.55
C GLU A 127 4.59 9.96 -18.11
N ILE A 128 4.46 9.58 -16.83
CA ILE A 128 4.88 8.25 -16.34
C ILE A 128 4.03 7.14 -16.98
N GLN A 129 2.70 7.32 -17.05
CA GLN A 129 1.80 6.35 -17.69
C GLN A 129 2.07 6.17 -19.18
N LEU A 130 2.44 7.24 -19.90
CA LEU A 130 2.82 7.15 -21.33
C LEU A 130 4.05 6.28 -21.57
N GLN A 131 4.91 6.10 -20.56
CA GLN A 131 6.07 5.20 -20.61
C GLN A 131 5.71 3.75 -20.26
N GLY A 132 4.42 3.44 -20.06
CA GLY A 132 3.95 2.09 -19.72
C GLY A 132 4.07 1.73 -18.23
N VAL A 133 4.41 2.71 -17.38
CA VAL A 133 4.55 2.53 -15.93
C VAL A 133 3.31 3.05 -15.22
N THR A 134 2.75 2.24 -14.32
CA THR A 134 1.60 2.61 -13.48
C THR A 134 2.07 3.22 -12.17
N PRO A 135 1.72 4.50 -11.87
CA PRO A 135 1.93 5.07 -10.55
C PRO A 135 1.09 4.38 -9.47
N ILE A 136 1.72 4.11 -8.33
CA ILE A 136 1.06 3.76 -7.07
C ILE A 136 1.23 4.96 -6.13
N ILE A 137 0.13 5.59 -5.73
CA ILE A 137 0.13 6.67 -4.75
C ILE A 137 0.32 6.05 -3.36
N ALA A 138 1.44 6.39 -2.71
CA ALA A 138 1.75 5.97 -1.35
C ALA A 138 0.87 6.73 -0.35
N HIS A 139 0.27 5.98 0.58
CA HIS A 139 -0.50 6.45 1.74
C HIS A 139 -1.32 7.75 1.52
N PRO A 140 -2.20 7.80 0.49
CA PRO A 140 -2.97 9.01 0.17
C PRO A 140 -3.85 9.48 1.33
N GLU A 141 -4.18 8.61 2.29
CA GLU A 141 -4.89 8.98 3.52
C GLU A 141 -4.11 9.93 4.44
N ARG A 142 -2.78 10.05 4.25
CA ARG A 142 -1.88 10.95 4.99
C ARG A 142 -1.71 12.30 4.29
N ASN A 143 -2.14 12.43 3.04
CA ASN A 143 -2.19 13.72 2.34
C ASN A 143 -3.49 14.46 2.67
N GLU A 144 -3.41 15.71 3.17
CA GLU A 144 -4.57 16.47 3.63
C GLU A 144 -5.63 16.70 2.55
N VAL A 145 -5.21 16.96 1.31
CA VAL A 145 -6.11 17.22 0.18
C VAL A 145 -6.79 15.92 -0.26
N LEU A 146 -6.02 14.85 -0.49
CA LEU A 146 -6.56 13.56 -0.92
C LEU A 146 -7.45 12.92 0.15
N ALA A 147 -7.09 13.05 1.42
CA ALA A 147 -7.89 12.58 2.55
C ALA A 147 -9.25 13.32 2.65
N ALA A 148 -9.29 14.60 2.26
CA ALA A 148 -10.52 15.40 2.25
C ALA A 148 -11.35 15.24 0.97
N ARG A 149 -10.72 14.95 -0.17
CA ARG A 149 -11.31 14.98 -1.51
C ARG A 149 -11.32 13.59 -2.17
N THR A 150 -12.35 12.80 -1.86
CA THR A 150 -12.50 11.46 -2.44
C THR A 150 -12.81 11.46 -3.94
N ASP A 151 -13.29 12.57 -4.48
CA ASP A 151 -13.48 12.75 -5.92
C ASP A 151 -12.15 12.74 -6.68
N ILE A 152 -11.07 13.28 -6.10
CA ILE A 152 -9.73 13.23 -6.70
C ILE A 152 -9.24 11.79 -6.75
N MET A 153 -9.35 11.06 -5.63
CA MET A 153 -8.95 9.64 -5.58
C MET A 153 -9.77 8.77 -6.55
N ALA A 154 -11.07 9.04 -6.68
CA ALA A 154 -11.91 8.35 -7.66
C ALA A 154 -11.46 8.66 -9.11
N ALA A 155 -11.10 9.90 -9.41
CA ALA A 155 -10.60 10.29 -10.72
C ALA A 155 -9.25 9.62 -11.04
N TYR A 156 -8.32 9.56 -10.09
CA TYR A 156 -7.06 8.83 -10.24
C TYR A 156 -7.28 7.35 -10.49
N SER A 157 -8.15 6.70 -9.72
CA SER A 157 -8.48 5.29 -9.91
C SER A 157 -9.10 5.03 -11.29
N GLN A 158 -10.00 5.91 -11.77
CA GLN A 158 -10.58 5.81 -13.12
C GLN A 158 -9.55 5.97 -14.24
N ARG A 159 -8.47 6.70 -14.00
CA ARG A 159 -7.34 6.85 -14.94
C ARG A 159 -6.33 5.71 -14.85
N GLY A 160 -6.59 4.69 -14.03
CA GLY A 160 -5.73 3.51 -13.89
C GLY A 160 -4.53 3.72 -12.98
N LEU A 161 -4.51 4.79 -12.16
CA LEU A 161 -3.57 4.90 -11.06
C LEU A 161 -4.00 3.97 -9.93
N LEU A 162 -3.01 3.51 -9.18
CA LEU A 162 -3.21 2.68 -8.01
C LEU A 162 -2.93 3.47 -6.74
N ALA A 163 -3.43 2.99 -5.61
CA ALA A 163 -3.17 3.56 -4.30
C ALA A 163 -2.92 2.48 -3.26
N GLN A 164 -1.96 2.75 -2.39
CA GLN A 164 -1.59 1.92 -1.25
C GLN A 164 -1.98 2.62 0.05
N VAL A 165 -2.82 1.98 0.87
CA VAL A 165 -3.16 2.45 2.21
C VAL A 165 -2.26 1.81 3.25
N THR A 166 -1.81 2.59 4.24
CA THR A 166 -0.96 2.07 5.31
C THR A 166 -1.77 1.30 6.34
N SER A 167 -1.30 0.12 6.74
CA SER A 167 -2.00 -0.75 7.70
C SER A 167 -2.31 -0.05 9.02
N THR A 168 -1.33 0.68 9.56
CA THR A 168 -1.48 1.41 10.81
C THR A 168 -2.35 2.66 10.68
N SER A 169 -2.60 3.15 9.46
CA SER A 169 -3.64 4.15 9.21
C SER A 169 -5.03 3.57 9.46
N ILE A 170 -5.30 2.34 9.01
CA ILE A 170 -6.59 1.65 9.23
C ILE A 170 -6.86 1.44 10.72
N THR A 171 -5.84 1.05 11.50
CA THR A 171 -5.95 0.80 12.95
C THR A 171 -5.86 2.08 13.80
N GLY A 172 -5.50 3.21 13.18
CA GLY A 172 -5.62 4.55 13.75
C GLY A 172 -4.39 5.10 14.47
N LEU A 173 -3.21 4.53 14.22
CA LEU A 173 -1.94 5.00 14.77
C LEU A 173 -1.65 6.48 14.44
N PHE A 174 -1.98 6.90 13.21
CA PHE A 174 -1.81 8.28 12.73
C PHE A 174 -2.97 9.22 13.11
N GLY A 175 -3.84 8.77 14.01
CA GLY A 175 -4.96 9.55 14.53
C GLY A 175 -6.26 9.40 13.75
N ARG A 176 -7.34 9.90 14.35
CA ARG A 176 -8.72 9.64 13.89
C ARG A 176 -9.03 10.16 12.49
N ARG A 177 -8.41 11.27 12.07
CA ARG A 177 -8.65 11.85 10.73
C ARG A 177 -8.09 10.93 9.64
N VAL A 178 -6.84 10.50 9.80
CA VAL A 178 -6.18 9.56 8.89
C VAL A 178 -6.92 8.22 8.88
N ALA A 179 -7.31 7.70 10.04
CA ALA A 179 -8.10 6.47 10.13
C ALA A 179 -9.42 6.55 9.38
N LYS A 180 -10.14 7.68 9.52
CA LYS A 180 -11.40 7.90 8.80
C LYS A 180 -11.18 7.96 7.29
N ALA A 181 -10.12 8.64 6.84
CA ALA A 181 -9.77 8.72 5.42
C ALA A 181 -9.40 7.35 4.84
N ALA A 182 -8.51 6.61 5.50
CA ALA A 182 -8.13 5.24 5.14
C ALA A 182 -9.35 4.33 4.97
N ASN A 183 -10.19 4.26 5.99
CA ASN A 183 -11.39 3.41 5.96
C ASN A 183 -12.40 3.87 4.89
N LYS A 184 -12.51 5.17 4.62
CA LYS A 184 -13.34 5.69 3.53
C LYS A 184 -12.79 5.30 2.15
N MET A 185 -11.48 5.42 1.93
CA MET A 185 -10.87 5.03 0.66
C MET A 185 -11.02 3.53 0.38
N VAL A 186 -10.88 2.70 1.41
CA VAL A 186 -11.18 1.25 1.37
C VAL A 186 -12.64 1.00 1.00
N ALA A 187 -13.58 1.72 1.64
CA ALA A 187 -15.02 1.61 1.38
C ALA A 187 -15.44 2.07 -0.02
N ASP A 188 -14.77 3.10 -0.55
CA ASP A 188 -15.04 3.64 -1.89
C ASP A 188 -14.38 2.81 -3.00
N GLY A 189 -13.55 1.82 -2.67
CA GLY A 189 -12.82 0.99 -3.64
C GLY A 189 -11.69 1.75 -4.36
N THR A 190 -11.17 2.81 -3.74
CA THR A 190 -10.15 3.69 -4.33
C THR A 190 -8.71 3.29 -3.98
N VAL A 191 -8.53 2.28 -3.11
CA VAL A 191 -7.24 1.68 -2.76
C VAL A 191 -7.20 0.23 -3.23
N GLN A 192 -6.04 -0.20 -3.72
CA GLN A 192 -5.85 -1.54 -4.29
C GLN A 192 -4.79 -2.34 -3.52
N ILE A 193 -4.07 -1.69 -2.61
CA ILE A 193 -2.98 -2.28 -1.84
C ILE A 193 -3.12 -1.90 -0.37
N LEU A 194 -2.91 -2.88 0.51
CA LEU A 194 -2.60 -2.70 1.92
C LEU A 194 -1.10 -3.00 2.10
N ALA A 195 -0.35 -2.09 2.72
CA ALA A 195 1.08 -2.28 3.01
C ALA A 195 1.44 -1.66 4.37
N SER A 196 2.59 -2.00 4.93
CA SER A 196 2.93 -1.62 6.30
C SER A 196 3.46 -0.20 6.45
N ASP A 197 4.22 0.30 5.46
CA ASP A 197 5.01 1.54 5.60
C ASP A 197 5.90 1.48 6.89
N ALA A 198 6.48 0.29 7.12
CA ALA A 198 7.24 -0.01 8.32
C ALA A 198 8.58 0.73 8.37
N HIS A 199 8.90 1.29 9.53
CA HIS A 199 10.14 2.02 9.79
C HIS A 199 10.91 1.46 10.98
N THR A 200 10.24 0.74 11.88
CA THR A 200 10.83 0.20 13.12
C THR A 200 10.28 -1.19 13.40
N PRO A 201 10.89 -2.01 14.27
CA PRO A 201 10.32 -3.29 14.68
C PRO A 201 9.12 -3.16 15.65
N HIS A 202 8.74 -1.94 16.03
CA HIS A 202 7.75 -1.70 17.08
C HIS A 202 6.58 -0.82 16.59
N ARG A 203 6.58 0.48 16.95
CA ARG A 203 5.43 1.37 16.78
C ARG A 203 5.03 1.55 15.32
N ARG A 204 6.00 1.69 14.40
CA ARG A 204 5.79 1.65 12.94
C ARG A 204 6.32 0.31 12.41
N GLY A 205 5.74 -0.77 12.94
CA GLY A 205 6.09 -2.16 12.69
C GLY A 205 5.61 -2.69 11.34
N PRO A 206 6.26 -3.73 10.78
CA PRO A 206 5.75 -4.48 9.63
C PRO A 206 4.59 -5.37 10.04
N LEU A 207 3.45 -4.73 10.30
CA LEU A 207 2.23 -5.35 10.80
C LEU A 207 1.07 -5.04 9.85
N MET A 208 0.52 -6.07 9.21
CA MET A 208 -0.61 -6.02 8.29
C MET A 208 -1.84 -6.78 8.81
N SER A 209 -1.66 -7.80 9.65
CA SER A 209 -2.72 -8.73 10.06
C SER A 209 -3.93 -8.04 10.71
N GLU A 210 -3.73 -7.10 11.62
CA GLU A 210 -4.81 -6.39 12.30
C GLU A 210 -5.67 -5.58 11.30
N ALA A 211 -5.01 -4.83 10.42
CA ALA A 211 -5.65 -4.04 9.39
C ALA A 211 -6.36 -4.93 8.37
N PHE A 212 -5.73 -6.03 7.96
CA PHE A 212 -6.32 -7.05 7.10
C PHE A 212 -7.62 -7.58 7.70
N HIS A 213 -7.62 -8.00 8.97
CA HIS A 213 -8.81 -8.54 9.62
C HIS A 213 -9.89 -7.47 9.83
N ALA A 214 -9.52 -6.20 10.01
CA ALA A 214 -10.48 -5.10 10.02
C ALA A 214 -11.20 -4.97 8.68
N VAL A 215 -10.47 -5.05 7.56
CA VAL A 215 -11.05 -5.05 6.21
C VAL A 215 -11.90 -6.29 5.99
N GLU A 216 -11.42 -7.47 6.35
CA GLU A 216 -12.11 -8.76 6.17
C GLU A 216 -13.47 -8.81 6.88
N ARG A 217 -13.52 -8.28 8.11
CA ARG A 217 -14.76 -8.23 8.91
C ARG A 217 -15.83 -7.37 8.23
N LEU A 218 -15.45 -6.28 7.59
CA LEU A 218 -16.38 -5.30 7.01
C LEU A 218 -16.73 -5.59 5.54
N TRP A 219 -15.75 -6.05 4.76
CA TRP A 219 -15.81 -6.08 3.29
C TRP A 219 -15.60 -7.48 2.70
N GLY A 220 -15.36 -8.48 3.55
CA GLY A 220 -15.20 -9.87 3.12
C GLY A 220 -13.76 -10.28 2.87
N THR A 221 -13.55 -11.60 2.97
CA THR A 221 -12.24 -12.24 2.86
C THR A 221 -11.63 -12.05 1.48
N GLN A 222 -12.43 -12.16 0.41
CA GLN A 222 -11.95 -11.92 -0.95
C GLN A 222 -11.38 -10.51 -1.13
N TYR A 223 -12.04 -9.49 -0.56
CA TYR A 223 -11.57 -8.11 -0.66
C TYR A 223 -10.28 -7.89 0.12
N ALA A 224 -10.21 -8.39 1.36
CA ALA A 224 -9.00 -8.29 2.17
C ALA A 224 -7.81 -9.02 1.53
N GLN A 225 -8.02 -10.23 1.00
CA GLN A 225 -7.01 -11.02 0.28
C GLN A 225 -6.52 -10.31 -0.98
N MET A 226 -7.41 -9.62 -1.68
CA MET A 226 -7.01 -8.84 -2.84
C MET A 226 -6.03 -7.74 -2.46
N LEU A 227 -6.33 -6.96 -1.41
CA LEU A 227 -5.50 -5.82 -0.98
C LEU A 227 -4.16 -6.24 -0.37
N GLY A 228 -4.13 -7.27 0.46
CA GLY A 228 -2.94 -7.67 1.24
C GLY A 228 -2.12 -8.83 0.67
N CYS A 229 -2.64 -9.54 -0.34
CA CYS A 229 -1.99 -10.74 -0.90
C CYS A 229 -1.92 -10.68 -2.43
N ALA A 230 -3.06 -10.75 -3.12
CA ALA A 230 -3.07 -11.01 -4.57
C ALA A 230 -2.58 -9.80 -5.40
N ASN A 231 -3.05 -8.58 -5.10
CA ASN A 231 -2.56 -7.39 -5.80
C ASN A 231 -1.07 -7.11 -5.53
N PRO A 232 -0.57 -7.18 -4.28
CA PRO A 232 0.86 -7.18 -4.01
C PRO A 232 1.65 -8.22 -4.82
N GLU A 233 1.16 -9.46 -4.92
CA GLU A 233 1.79 -10.51 -5.73
C GLU A 233 1.85 -10.14 -7.23
N HIS A 234 0.75 -9.60 -7.76
CA HIS A 234 0.69 -9.13 -9.13
C HIS A 234 1.70 -8.00 -9.37
N ILE A 235 1.81 -7.08 -8.43
CA ILE A 235 2.73 -5.93 -8.50
C ILE A 235 4.18 -6.39 -8.55
N ILE A 236 4.62 -7.24 -7.60
CA ILE A 236 6.01 -7.72 -7.59
C ILE A 236 6.34 -8.61 -8.80
N SER A 237 5.32 -9.16 -9.47
CA SER A 237 5.47 -9.99 -10.68
C SER A 237 5.30 -9.19 -11.98
N GLY A 238 5.07 -7.88 -11.92
CA GLY A 238 4.79 -7.07 -13.12
C GLY A 238 3.50 -7.48 -13.84
N ARG A 239 2.55 -8.13 -13.16
CA ARG A 239 1.22 -8.53 -13.68
C ARG A 239 0.19 -7.45 -13.41
N ALA A 240 -0.93 -7.46 -14.14
CA ALA A 240 -2.00 -6.48 -13.97
C ALA A 240 -2.70 -6.66 -12.61
N VAL A 241 -2.92 -5.56 -11.90
CA VAL A 241 -3.70 -5.54 -10.64
C VAL A 241 -5.18 -5.74 -10.93
N GLU A 242 -5.86 -6.49 -10.07
CA GLU A 242 -7.30 -6.69 -10.16
C GLU A 242 -8.05 -5.63 -9.33
N ILE A 243 -9.05 -5.01 -9.96
CA ILE A 243 -9.90 -4.01 -9.30
C ILE A 243 -11.25 -4.66 -9.02
N ILE A 244 -11.46 -5.05 -7.77
CA ILE A 244 -12.75 -5.50 -7.26
C ILE A 244 -13.39 -4.38 -6.43
N ARG A 245 -14.70 -4.24 -6.54
CA ARG A 245 -15.43 -3.27 -5.72
C ARG A 245 -15.74 -3.88 -4.35
N PRO A 246 -15.55 -3.13 -3.25
CA PRO A 246 -15.90 -3.60 -1.92
C PRO A 246 -17.41 -3.86 -1.83
N GLN A 247 -17.78 -5.02 -1.29
CA GLN A 247 -19.16 -5.34 -0.95
C GLN A 247 -19.27 -5.46 0.57
N ARG A 248 -20.05 -4.56 1.18
CA ARG A 248 -20.20 -4.54 2.63
C ARG A 248 -20.90 -5.81 3.10
N LYS A 249 -20.31 -6.49 4.09
CA LYS A 249 -20.98 -7.60 4.79
C LYS A 249 -22.22 -7.07 5.52
N PRO A 250 -23.39 -7.73 5.41
CA PRO A 250 -24.55 -7.38 6.20
C PRO A 250 -24.23 -7.44 7.69
N THR A 251 -24.62 -6.43 8.44
CA THR A 251 -24.56 -6.49 9.90
C THR A 251 -25.71 -7.35 10.46
N LEU A 252 -25.62 -7.74 11.73
CA LEU A 252 -26.73 -8.37 12.45
C LEU A 252 -27.99 -7.48 12.41
N SER A 253 -27.82 -6.16 12.56
CA SER A 253 -28.92 -5.20 12.43
C SER A 253 -29.54 -5.21 11.03
N ASP A 254 -28.71 -5.22 9.98
CA ASP A 254 -29.20 -5.28 8.59
C ASP A 254 -29.94 -6.59 8.32
N THR A 255 -29.46 -7.68 8.90
CA THR A 255 -30.07 -9.01 8.76
C THR A 255 -31.42 -9.07 9.46
N ILE A 256 -31.50 -8.57 10.69
CA ILE A 256 -32.76 -8.50 11.46
C ILE A 256 -33.77 -7.62 10.74
N GLN A 257 -33.36 -6.46 10.23
CA GLN A 257 -34.24 -5.53 9.52
C GLN A 257 -34.75 -6.12 8.19
N ARG A 258 -33.89 -6.84 7.44
CA ARG A 258 -34.31 -7.58 6.23
C ARG A 258 -35.29 -8.71 6.55
N SER A 259 -35.02 -9.50 7.58
CA SER A 259 -35.93 -10.59 8.01
C SER A 259 -37.29 -10.03 8.46
N PHE A 260 -37.30 -8.91 9.17
CA PHE A 260 -38.53 -8.22 9.57
C PHE A 260 -39.31 -7.69 8.35
N GLN A 261 -38.64 -7.04 7.40
CA GLN A 261 -39.28 -6.57 6.16
C GLN A 261 -39.85 -7.72 5.32
N GLN A 262 -39.13 -8.85 5.20
CA GLN A 262 -39.61 -10.03 4.48
C GLN A 262 -40.87 -10.63 5.13
N LEU A 263 -40.90 -10.74 6.45
CA LEU A 263 -42.10 -11.20 7.20
C LEU A 263 -43.30 -10.28 6.99
N MET A 264 -43.10 -8.96 7.01
CA MET A 264 -44.17 -7.98 6.76
C MET A 264 -44.70 -8.03 5.32
N SER A 265 -43.82 -8.27 4.33
CA SER A 265 -44.23 -8.43 2.92
C SER A 265 -44.91 -9.78 2.61
N ALA A 266 -44.65 -10.82 3.41
CA ALA A 266 -45.29 -12.13 3.25
C ALA A 266 -46.70 -12.18 3.86
N GLY A 267 -47.02 -11.29 4.80
CA GLY A 267 -48.33 -11.19 5.44
C GLY A 267 -49.42 -10.52 4.59
N ASP A 268 -49.06 -9.80 3.53
CA ASP A 268 -49.99 -8.96 2.75
C ASP A 268 -50.60 -9.69 1.52
N ASN A 269 -50.19 -10.93 1.24
CA ASN A 269 -50.68 -11.74 0.11
C ASN A 269 -51.77 -12.78 0.51
N GLY A 270 -52.35 -12.66 1.70
CA GLY A 270 -53.26 -13.67 2.26
C GLY A 270 -54.77 -13.35 2.22
N GLY A 271 -55.20 -12.26 1.55
CA GLY A 271 -56.59 -11.81 1.59
C GLY A 271 -57.23 -11.60 0.23
N HIS A 272 -57.62 -12.68 -0.46
CA HIS A 272 -58.65 -12.71 -1.51
C HIS A 272 -59.64 -13.85 -1.20
#